data_AF-A0A840WC97-F1
#
_entry.id   AF-A0A840WC97-F1
#
_cell.length_a   1.000
_cell.length_b   1.000
_cell.length_c   1.000
_cell.angle_alpha   90.00
_cell.angle_beta   90.00
_cell.angle_gamma   90.00
#
_symmetry.space_group_name_H-M   'P 1'
#
loop_
_entity.id
_entity.type
_entity.pdbx_description
1 polymer ?
#
loop_
_entity_poly.entity_id
_entity_poly.type
_entity_poly.pdbx_seq_one_letter_code
_entity_poly.pdbx_strand_id
1 'polypeptide(L)'
;MRPFPTPPRPALAGHLALASVLLLLLLAVRWPLAIAAVPLPSVLTGRLSPDLRAAGALFAATLLAGAGCLLISGQPLGVWITCLFLAVFALVLPGLLGLYLRSTSDLAQAGWERARTLNREAELRAERARLRESSRIARDLHDAVGHELSLLSLGAGSLEMAADLPEERRRQAGQLRETAGRAAEQLMAAVGVLRADTESAPLAAAGDSISELVRNSREAGLDVSLEWDDAPRELPVMADRALYRVVQESLTNAAKHAPGAAPRVLLWSTPEGVRVRVTNPVPGQGRGPRQVPGAGSGLLGLRERIRLAGGDLKAGRSGRDWVVTALVPVAEPTLPPSPGGEPSRTASRVRAAGGKPASEGDDRFGGHGASALHDVLWEGREVHIHQQVHRRTLWAIGTILMIPILMGLVGYTLLLLSSYQQAADATLTPEEFEQLRLGQDRGSVEAVLPVGELYRGTLAESSQPPDPEGLVCRYYRSSRELTTDYDRYRLCFDSVRLVSAEVLTWGRGRPW
;
A
#
# COMPACT_ATOMS: atom_id res chain seq x y z
N MET A 1 11.92 -13.77 -0.97
CA MET A 1 10.81 -13.11 -0.26
C MET A 1 11.05 -13.25 1.23
N ARG A 2 11.37 -12.17 1.95
CA ARG A 2 11.36 -12.19 3.42
C ARG A 2 9.90 -12.06 3.87
N PRO A 3 9.41 -12.89 4.81
CA PRO A 3 8.05 -12.76 5.31
C PRO A 3 7.86 -11.37 5.93
N PHE A 4 6.79 -10.68 5.54
CA PHE A 4 6.39 -9.42 6.16
C PHE A 4 6.16 -9.65 7.66
N PRO A 5 6.57 -8.72 8.53
CA PRO A 5 6.26 -8.80 9.94
C PRO A 5 4.73 -8.81 10.09
N THR A 6 4.20 -9.86 10.71
CA THR A 6 2.80 -9.95 11.08
C THR A 6 2.43 -8.75 11.95
N PRO A 7 1.24 -8.14 11.75
CA PRO A 7 0.83 -7.01 12.58
C PRO A 7 0.83 -7.45 14.04
N PRO A 8 1.35 -6.61 14.95
CA PRO A 8 1.36 -6.93 16.38
C PRO A 8 -0.07 -7.17 16.84
N ARG A 9 -0.30 -8.29 17.55
CA ARG A 9 -1.62 -8.63 18.08
C ARG A 9 -2.08 -7.51 19.04
N PRO A 10 -3.31 -7.01 18.95
CA PRO A 10 -3.83 -5.94 19.81
C PRO A 10 -3.71 -6.27 21.31
N ALA A 11 -3.69 -7.58 21.65
CA ALA A 11 -3.37 -8.07 22.97
C ALA A 11 -2.01 -7.53 23.48
N LEU A 12 -0.94 -7.54 22.67
CA LEU A 12 0.40 -7.15 23.10
C LEU A 12 0.45 -5.68 23.56
N ALA A 13 -0.25 -4.79 22.87
CA ALA A 13 -0.36 -3.38 23.26
C ALA A 13 -1.09 -3.22 24.62
N GLY A 14 -2.15 -4.01 24.85
CA GLY A 14 -2.84 -4.05 26.14
C GLY A 14 -1.97 -4.56 27.29
N HIS A 15 -1.16 -5.60 27.05
CA HIS A 15 -0.25 -6.15 28.07
C HIS A 15 0.88 -5.17 28.43
N LEU A 16 1.41 -4.42 27.45
CA LEU A 16 2.44 -3.41 27.68
C LEU A 16 1.90 -2.17 28.40
N ALA A 17 0.67 -1.76 28.09
CA ALA A 17 -0.01 -0.71 28.83
C ALA A 17 -0.31 -1.14 30.28
N LEU A 18 -0.78 -2.38 30.49
CA LEU A 18 -0.97 -2.95 31.82
C LEU A 18 0.34 -3.02 32.61
N ALA A 19 1.45 -3.40 31.97
CA ALA A 19 2.77 -3.40 32.59
C ALA A 19 3.23 -1.98 32.99
N SER A 20 2.93 -0.97 32.17
CA SER A 20 3.19 0.45 32.49
C SER A 20 2.40 0.91 33.71
N VAL A 21 1.12 0.51 33.80
CA VAL A 21 0.23 0.77 34.94
C VAL A 21 0.77 0.11 36.20
N LEU A 22 1.12 -1.18 36.14
CA LEU A 22 1.62 -1.93 37.29
C LEU A 22 2.94 -1.33 37.81
N LEU A 23 3.81 -0.89 36.90
CA LEU A 23 5.08 -0.25 37.23
C LEU A 23 4.89 1.14 37.84
N LEU A 24 3.93 1.93 37.35
CA LEU A 24 3.52 3.23 37.93
C LEU A 24 2.86 3.09 39.31
N LEU A 25 2.13 2.01 39.55
CA LEU A 25 1.57 1.69 40.86
C LEU A 25 2.66 1.27 41.85
N LEU A 26 3.64 0.48 41.42
CA LEU A 26 4.82 0.11 42.23
C LEU A 26 5.71 1.32 42.54
N LEU A 27 5.74 2.31 41.64
CA LEU A 27 6.45 3.58 41.76
C LEU A 27 5.95 4.48 42.88
N ALA A 28 4.63 4.56 43.07
CA ALA A 28 4.02 5.37 44.12
C ALA A 28 4.38 4.90 45.54
N VAL A 29 4.95 3.70 45.67
CA VAL A 29 5.14 3.04 46.97
C VAL A 29 6.58 3.01 47.46
N ARG A 30 7.65 3.05 46.61
CA ARG A 30 9.04 3.03 47.16
C ARG A 30 10.29 3.30 46.30
N TRP A 31 10.28 3.46 44.96
CA TRP A 31 11.57 3.45 44.18
C TRP A 31 11.67 4.44 42.99
N PRO A 32 12.67 5.34 42.93
CA PRO A 32 12.88 6.28 41.81
C PRO A 32 13.36 5.62 40.50
N LEU A 33 13.99 4.44 40.55
CA LEU A 33 14.51 3.72 39.37
C LEU A 33 13.41 3.23 38.41
N ALA A 34 12.18 3.02 38.91
CA ALA A 34 11.09 2.52 38.08
C ALA A 34 10.54 3.58 37.10
N ILE A 35 10.78 4.88 37.32
CA ILE A 35 10.38 5.96 36.40
C ILE A 35 11.11 5.80 35.07
N ALA A 36 12.36 5.34 35.09
CA ALA A 36 13.17 5.11 33.90
C ALA A 36 12.65 3.97 33.00
N ALA A 37 11.81 3.07 33.53
CA ALA A 37 11.27 1.94 32.79
C ALA A 37 9.88 2.19 32.16
N VAL A 38 9.22 3.30 32.49
CA VAL A 38 7.91 3.74 31.92
C VAL A 38 7.97 4.21 30.46
N PRO A 39 9.06 4.86 29.97
CA PRO A 39 9.13 5.34 28.58
C PRO A 39 9.05 4.23 27.53
N LEU A 40 9.74 3.11 27.74
CA LEU A 40 9.81 2.01 26.77
C LEU A 40 8.42 1.43 26.42
N PRO A 41 7.59 1.00 27.39
CA PRO A 41 6.27 0.49 27.09
C PRO A 41 5.32 1.59 26.60
N SER A 42 5.54 2.87 26.94
CA SER A 42 4.79 4.00 26.37
C SER A 42 5.07 4.17 24.87
N VAL A 43 6.34 4.11 24.44
CA VAL A 43 6.71 4.11 23.00
C VAL A 43 6.07 2.93 22.28
N LEU A 44 6.15 1.73 22.87
CA LEU A 44 5.58 0.54 22.26
C LEU A 44 4.05 0.62 22.16
N THR A 45 3.38 1.15 23.19
CA THR A 45 1.93 1.35 23.16
C THR A 45 1.54 2.30 22.03
N GLY A 46 2.20 3.46 21.91
CA GLY A 46 1.94 4.39 20.80
C GLY A 46 2.26 3.82 19.41
N ARG A 47 3.29 2.96 19.31
CA ARG A 47 3.69 2.35 18.05
C ARG A 47 2.78 1.20 17.61
N LEU A 48 2.30 0.41 18.55
CA LEU A 48 1.58 -0.85 18.29
C LEU A 48 0.06 -0.70 18.39
N SER A 49 -0.45 0.36 19.04
CA SER A 49 -1.90 0.57 19.18
C SER A 49 -2.53 0.84 17.80
N PRO A 50 -3.56 0.06 17.39
CA PRO A 50 -4.24 0.29 16.12
C PRO A 50 -5.00 1.63 16.12
N ASP A 51 -5.63 1.96 17.26
CA ASP A 51 -6.46 3.16 17.44
C ASP A 51 -5.86 4.17 18.42
N LEU A 52 -5.80 5.45 18.01
CA LEU A 52 -5.40 6.56 18.88
C LEU A 52 -6.28 6.67 20.12
N ARG A 53 -7.57 6.36 20.01
CA ARG A 53 -8.52 6.41 21.13
C ARG A 53 -8.21 5.37 22.19
N ALA A 54 -7.82 4.16 21.77
CA ALA A 54 -7.46 3.08 22.70
C ALA A 54 -6.16 3.42 23.45
N ALA A 55 -5.15 3.95 22.75
CA ALA A 55 -3.93 4.43 23.39
C ALA A 55 -4.21 5.58 24.36
N GLY A 56 -5.00 6.57 23.95
CA GLY A 56 -5.40 7.69 24.80
C GLY A 56 -6.16 7.25 26.05
N ALA A 57 -7.09 6.30 25.91
CA ALA A 57 -7.85 5.74 27.04
C ALA A 57 -6.94 4.99 28.03
N LEU A 58 -5.95 4.23 27.53
CA LEU A 58 -4.96 3.55 28.37
C LEU A 58 -4.09 4.55 29.13
N PHE A 59 -3.58 5.59 28.47
CA PHE A 59 -2.82 6.65 29.13
C PHE A 59 -3.66 7.39 30.18
N ALA A 60 -4.91 7.74 29.86
CA ALA A 60 -5.83 8.39 30.80
C ALA A 60 -6.13 7.50 32.01
N ALA A 61 -6.42 6.22 31.81
CA ALA A 61 -6.64 5.25 32.88
C ALA A 61 -5.42 5.12 33.80
N THR A 62 -4.22 5.15 33.21
CA THR A 62 -2.95 5.07 33.96
C THR A 62 -2.74 6.32 34.83
N LEU A 63 -2.99 7.51 34.29
CA LEU A 63 -2.91 8.77 35.03
C LEU A 63 -3.95 8.84 36.15
N LEU A 64 -5.19 8.41 35.89
CA LEU A 64 -6.26 8.37 36.89
C LEU A 64 -5.96 7.39 38.02
N ALA A 65 -5.43 6.20 37.71
CA ALA A 65 -5.03 5.22 38.72
C ALA A 65 -3.89 5.75 39.60
N GLY A 66 -2.87 6.37 38.98
CA GLY A 66 -1.76 7.01 39.71
C GLY A 66 -2.25 8.13 40.62
N ALA A 67 -3.15 8.98 40.14
CA ALA A 67 -3.79 10.02 40.93
C ALA A 67 -4.60 9.44 42.11
N GLY A 68 -5.36 8.37 41.90
CA GLY A 68 -6.09 7.68 42.97
C GLY A 68 -5.18 7.14 44.07
N CYS A 69 -4.05 6.53 43.72
CA CYS A 69 -3.06 6.05 44.70
C CYS A 69 -2.40 7.18 45.50
N LEU A 70 -2.14 8.32 44.85
CA LEU A 70 -1.63 9.51 45.53
C LEU A 70 -2.66 10.06 46.55
N LEU A 71 -3.98 10.00 46.24
CA LEU A 71 -5.08 10.41 47.12
C LEU A 71 -5.13 9.59 48.40
N ILE A 72 -4.92 8.28 48.27
CA ILE A 72 -4.98 7.36 49.40
C ILE A 72 -3.73 7.46 50.28
N SER A 73 -2.57 7.85 49.72
CA SER A 73 -1.29 7.84 50.45
C SER A 73 -1.05 9.07 51.34
N GLY A 74 -1.95 10.06 51.36
CA GLY A 74 -1.87 11.22 52.26
C GLY A 74 -0.66 12.12 52.05
N GLN A 75 -0.03 12.07 50.88
CA GLN A 75 1.20 12.79 50.58
C GLN A 75 0.97 14.30 50.43
N PRO A 76 1.97 15.14 50.76
CA PRO A 76 1.85 16.60 50.62
C PRO A 76 1.70 17.02 49.16
N LEU A 77 1.03 18.15 48.92
CA LEU A 77 0.69 18.67 47.58
C LEU A 77 1.92 18.82 46.64
N GLY A 78 3.12 19.08 47.17
CA GLY A 78 4.33 19.15 46.35
C GLY A 78 4.72 17.81 45.69
N VAL A 79 4.54 16.70 46.41
CA VAL A 79 4.82 15.35 45.89
C VAL A 79 3.85 15.00 44.78
N TRP A 80 2.58 15.37 44.93
CA TRP A 80 1.56 15.23 43.90
C TRP A 80 1.93 15.90 42.58
N ILE A 81 2.31 17.17 42.66
CA ILE A 81 2.68 17.97 41.48
C ILE A 81 3.88 17.34 40.79
N THR A 82 4.89 16.91 41.56
CA THR A 82 6.10 16.29 41.04
C THR A 82 5.82 14.94 40.37
N CYS A 83 5.03 14.06 41.00
CA CYS A 83 4.65 12.77 40.43
C CYS A 83 3.80 12.92 39.18
N LEU A 84 2.83 13.84 39.19
CA LEU A 84 2.00 14.13 38.01
C LEU A 84 2.85 14.63 36.84
N PHE A 85 3.78 15.55 37.10
CA PHE A 85 4.71 16.05 36.11
C PHE A 85 5.55 14.93 35.50
N LEU A 86 6.21 14.13 36.32
CA LEU A 86 7.05 13.02 35.86
C LEU A 86 6.25 11.96 35.11
N ALA A 87 5.04 11.64 35.56
CA ALA A 87 4.17 10.68 34.89
C ALA A 87 3.75 11.17 33.50
N VAL A 88 3.34 12.43 33.38
CA VAL A 88 2.98 13.03 32.09
C VAL A 88 4.17 13.01 31.12
N PHE A 89 5.36 13.40 31.57
CA PHE A 89 6.56 13.38 30.74
C PHE A 89 6.98 11.96 30.34
N ALA A 90 6.90 11.00 31.27
CA ALA A 90 7.30 9.61 31.01
C ALA A 90 6.29 8.82 30.17
N LEU A 91 5.00 9.21 30.17
CA LEU A 91 3.96 8.59 29.33
C LEU A 91 3.81 9.27 27.97
N VAL A 92 3.61 10.59 27.98
CA VAL A 92 3.08 11.32 26.81
C VAL A 92 4.16 11.49 25.76
N LEU A 93 5.36 11.97 26.13
CA LEU A 93 6.45 12.18 25.16
C LEU A 93 6.87 10.88 24.46
N PRO A 94 7.12 9.77 25.17
CA PRO A 94 7.53 8.53 24.52
C PRO A 94 6.36 7.90 23.74
N GLY A 95 5.12 8.00 24.22
CA GLY A 95 3.93 7.58 23.48
C GLY A 95 3.76 8.32 22.15
N LEU A 96 3.97 9.65 22.16
CA LEU A 96 3.96 10.47 20.94
C LEU A 96 5.10 10.10 19.99
N LEU A 97 6.29 9.81 20.50
CA LEU A 97 7.38 9.29 19.68
C LEU A 97 6.99 7.96 19.02
N GLY A 98 6.33 7.06 19.75
CA GLY A 98 5.78 5.81 19.20
C GLY A 98 4.79 6.05 18.06
N LEU A 99 3.86 7.00 18.25
CA LEU A 99 2.89 7.40 17.23
C LEU A 99 3.55 8.05 16.01
N TYR A 100 4.56 8.90 16.22
CA TYR A 100 5.33 9.52 15.15
C TYR A 100 6.07 8.46 14.33
N LEU A 101 6.77 7.54 14.99
CA LEU A 101 7.47 6.43 14.32
C LEU A 101 6.50 5.56 13.51
N ARG A 102 5.32 5.25 14.05
CA ARG A 102 4.26 4.56 13.30
C ARG A 102 3.81 5.37 12.08
N SER A 103 3.51 6.65 12.24
CA SER A 103 3.07 7.51 11.13
C SER A 103 4.13 7.55 10.03
N THR A 104 5.41 7.62 10.37
CA THR A 104 6.49 7.61 9.37
C THR A 104 6.61 6.26 8.67
N SER A 105 6.44 5.13 9.38
CA SER A 105 6.46 3.81 8.75
C SER A 105 5.28 3.58 7.81
N ASP A 106 4.09 4.03 8.20
CA ASP A 106 2.87 3.87 7.40
C ASP A 106 2.96 4.73 6.12
N LEU A 107 3.47 5.97 6.23
CA LEU A 107 3.75 6.84 5.08
C LEU A 107 4.81 6.24 4.15
N ALA A 108 5.89 5.68 4.71
CA ALA A 108 6.92 5.04 3.90
C ALA A 108 6.35 3.83 3.14
N GLN A 109 5.56 2.98 3.80
CA GLN A 109 4.92 1.82 3.17
C GLN A 109 3.97 2.24 2.04
N ALA A 110 3.10 3.21 2.28
CA ALA A 110 2.22 3.76 1.25
C ALA A 110 3.02 4.35 0.07
N GLY A 111 4.13 5.04 0.36
CA GLY A 111 5.05 5.55 -0.67
C GLY A 111 5.66 4.44 -1.53
N TRP A 112 6.11 3.34 -0.92
CA TRP A 112 6.64 2.19 -1.66
C TRP A 112 5.59 1.49 -2.50
N GLU A 113 4.37 1.35 -2.01
CA GLU A 113 3.25 0.78 -2.77
C GLU A 113 2.89 1.65 -3.97
N ARG A 114 2.82 2.97 -3.78
CA ARG A 114 2.60 3.94 -4.87
C ARG A 114 3.71 3.85 -5.92
N ALA A 115 4.98 3.81 -5.50
CA ALA A 115 6.13 3.68 -6.41
C ALA A 115 6.09 2.38 -7.22
N ARG A 116 5.68 1.26 -6.60
CA ARG A 116 5.50 -0.03 -7.31
C ARG A 116 4.40 0.06 -8.37
N THR A 117 3.28 0.71 -8.05
CA THR A 117 2.19 0.90 -9.02
C THR A 117 2.64 1.77 -10.19
N LEU A 118 3.31 2.90 -9.91
CA LEU A 118 3.82 3.79 -10.95
C LEU A 118 4.85 3.10 -11.86
N ASN A 119 5.76 2.30 -11.29
CA ASN A 119 6.72 1.52 -12.09
C ASN A 119 6.02 0.52 -13.01
N ARG A 120 5.02 -0.22 -12.52
CA ARG A 120 4.24 -1.15 -13.36
C ARG A 120 3.50 -0.43 -14.47
N GLU A 121 2.92 0.74 -14.17
CA GLU A 121 2.25 1.53 -15.19
C GLU A 121 3.23 2.07 -16.24
N ALA A 122 4.43 2.49 -15.83
CA ALA A 122 5.47 2.95 -16.74
C ALA A 122 5.96 1.81 -17.66
N GLU A 123 6.17 0.61 -17.12
CA GLU A 123 6.52 -0.59 -17.89
C GLU A 123 5.43 -0.91 -18.93
N LEU A 124 4.16 -0.94 -18.53
CA LEU A 124 3.04 -1.18 -19.44
C LEU A 124 2.90 -0.07 -20.49
N ARG A 125 3.16 1.20 -20.15
CA ARG A 125 3.17 2.32 -21.11
C ARG A 125 4.30 2.15 -22.12
N ALA A 126 5.51 1.78 -21.68
CA ALA A 126 6.66 1.56 -22.55
C ALA A 126 6.44 0.37 -23.50
N GLU A 127 5.89 -0.72 -22.99
CA GLU A 127 5.52 -1.89 -23.79
C GLU A 127 4.48 -1.52 -24.86
N ARG A 128 3.39 -0.85 -24.47
CA ARG A 128 2.37 -0.37 -25.42
C ARG A 128 2.92 0.59 -26.46
N ALA A 129 3.83 1.48 -26.08
CA ALA A 129 4.49 2.39 -27.02
C ALA A 129 5.33 1.60 -28.04
N ARG A 130 6.10 0.61 -27.58
CA ARG A 130 6.89 -0.27 -28.44
C ARG A 130 6.01 -1.07 -29.41
N LEU A 131 4.89 -1.63 -28.94
CA LEU A 131 3.96 -2.39 -29.80
C LEU A 131 3.31 -1.50 -30.87
N ARG A 132 2.90 -0.28 -30.50
CA ARG A 132 2.34 0.70 -31.45
C ARG A 132 3.36 1.09 -32.51
N GLU A 133 4.59 1.33 -32.09
CA GLU A 133 5.67 1.72 -33.00
C GLU A 133 6.02 0.58 -33.97
N SER A 134 6.16 -0.65 -33.46
CA SER A 134 6.37 -1.84 -34.29
C SER A 134 5.26 -2.02 -35.33
N SER A 135 3.99 -1.83 -34.92
CA SER A 135 2.83 -1.92 -35.82
C SER A 135 2.80 -0.80 -36.87
N ARG A 136 3.25 0.42 -36.50
CA ARG A 136 3.40 1.54 -37.43
C ARG A 136 4.46 1.23 -38.48
N ILE A 137 5.65 0.81 -38.05
CA ILE A 137 6.76 0.43 -38.95
C ILE A 137 6.32 -0.69 -39.91
N ALA A 138 5.65 -1.72 -39.40
CA ALA A 138 5.16 -2.82 -40.24
C ALA A 138 4.17 -2.34 -41.33
N ARG A 139 3.27 -1.40 -41.00
CA ARG A 139 2.33 -0.83 -41.95
C ARG A 139 3.03 0.04 -42.99
N ASP A 140 3.92 0.93 -42.55
CA ASP A 140 4.70 1.80 -43.44
C ASP A 140 5.56 0.98 -44.41
N LEU A 141 6.17 -0.12 -43.94
CA LEU A 141 6.91 -1.07 -44.78
C LEU A 141 6.01 -1.81 -45.79
N HIS A 142 4.82 -2.23 -45.36
CA HIS A 142 3.85 -2.89 -46.25
C HIS A 142 3.40 -1.96 -47.36
N ASP A 143 3.08 -0.71 -47.03
CA ASP A 143 2.57 0.26 -47.99
C ASP A 143 3.65 0.71 -48.97
N ALA A 144 4.85 1.04 -48.49
CA ALA A 144 5.95 1.51 -49.34
C ALA A 144 6.50 0.37 -50.23
N VAL A 145 6.89 -0.76 -49.63
CA VAL A 145 7.57 -1.84 -50.35
C VAL A 145 6.57 -2.69 -51.13
N GLY A 146 5.38 -2.93 -50.58
CA GLY A 146 4.33 -3.68 -51.24
C GLY A 146 3.84 -2.98 -52.52
N HIS A 147 3.72 -1.65 -52.50
CA HIS A 147 3.36 -0.87 -53.68
C HIS A 147 4.45 -0.91 -54.76
N GLU A 148 5.71 -0.69 -54.39
CA GLU A 148 6.84 -0.73 -55.35
C GLU A 148 7.00 -2.11 -55.99
N LEU A 149 6.91 -3.19 -55.20
CA LEU A 149 6.98 -4.55 -55.72
C LEU A 149 5.78 -4.89 -56.61
N SER A 150 4.58 -4.40 -56.28
CA SER A 150 3.38 -4.58 -57.11
C SER A 150 3.52 -3.88 -58.47
N LEU A 151 4.05 -2.66 -58.50
CA LEU A 151 4.33 -1.92 -59.73
C LEU A 151 5.41 -2.61 -60.56
N LEU A 152 6.48 -3.11 -59.93
CA LEU A 152 7.52 -3.90 -60.60
C LEU A 152 6.97 -5.19 -61.21
N SER A 153 6.13 -5.94 -60.47
CA SER A 153 5.48 -7.14 -60.98
C SER A 153 4.53 -6.83 -62.14
N LEU A 154 3.79 -5.72 -62.08
CA LEU A 154 2.90 -5.27 -63.16
C LEU A 154 3.70 -4.87 -64.41
N GLY A 155 4.75 -4.07 -64.25
CA GLY A 155 5.64 -3.66 -65.33
C GLY A 155 6.33 -4.85 -66.00
N ALA A 156 6.86 -5.79 -65.21
CA ALA A 156 7.44 -7.02 -65.70
C ALA A 156 6.42 -7.90 -66.44
N GLY A 157 5.18 -7.99 -65.93
CA GLY A 157 4.08 -8.70 -66.62
C GLY A 157 3.69 -8.06 -67.96
N SER A 158 3.74 -6.73 -68.07
CA SER A 158 3.48 -6.04 -69.34
C SER A 158 4.55 -6.33 -70.40
N LEU A 159 5.83 -6.41 -69.99
CA LEU A 159 6.95 -6.77 -70.86
C LEU A 159 6.93 -8.25 -71.26
N GLU A 160 6.45 -9.14 -70.38
CA GLU A 160 6.24 -10.56 -70.68
C GLU A 160 5.18 -10.76 -71.78
N MET A 161 4.15 -9.90 -71.83
CA MET A 161 3.04 -9.97 -72.79
C MET A 161 3.29 -9.22 -74.12
N ALA A 162 4.34 -8.41 -74.23
CA ALA A 162 4.59 -7.63 -75.44
C ALA A 162 5.03 -8.53 -76.62
N ALA A 163 4.27 -8.50 -77.71
CA ALA A 163 4.49 -9.37 -78.88
C ALA A 163 5.76 -9.02 -79.67
N ASP A 164 6.24 -7.79 -79.55
CA ASP A 164 7.33 -7.22 -80.36
C ASP A 164 8.72 -7.51 -79.76
N LEU A 165 8.77 -8.12 -78.57
CA LEU A 165 10.00 -8.47 -77.89
C LEU A 165 10.51 -9.86 -78.30
N PRO A 166 11.83 -10.04 -78.49
CA PRO A 166 12.43 -11.36 -78.64
C PRO A 166 12.09 -12.27 -77.47
N GLU A 167 11.92 -13.56 -77.75
CA GLU A 167 11.57 -14.59 -76.76
C GLU A 167 12.46 -14.59 -75.51
N GLU A 168 13.76 -14.34 -75.70
CA GLU A 168 14.73 -14.24 -74.60
C GLU A 168 14.42 -13.09 -73.63
N ARG A 169 14.00 -11.92 -74.16
CA ARG A 169 13.63 -10.75 -73.33
C ARG A 169 12.29 -10.95 -72.62
N ARG A 170 11.34 -11.66 -73.23
CA ARG A 170 10.08 -12.05 -72.57
C ARG A 170 10.32 -13.00 -71.39
N ARG A 171 11.22 -13.99 -71.56
CA ARG A 171 11.62 -14.91 -70.48
C ARG A 171 12.31 -14.17 -69.32
N GLN A 172 13.18 -13.21 -69.61
CA GLN A 172 13.81 -12.37 -68.59
C GLN A 172 12.77 -11.53 -67.82
N ALA A 173 11.75 -10.99 -68.50
CA ALA A 173 10.65 -10.27 -67.85
C ALA A 173 9.81 -11.18 -66.93
N GLY A 174 9.51 -12.41 -67.37
CA GLY A 174 8.84 -13.42 -66.53
C GLY A 174 9.66 -13.79 -65.28
N GLN A 175 10.97 -13.95 -65.40
CA GLN A 175 11.87 -14.19 -64.26
C GLN A 175 11.91 -12.99 -63.30
N LEU A 176 11.85 -11.76 -63.80
CA LEU A 176 11.79 -10.54 -62.99
C LEU A 176 10.48 -10.48 -62.18
N ARG A 177 9.36 -10.80 -62.81
CA ARG A 177 8.03 -10.87 -62.17
C ARG A 177 7.99 -11.93 -61.07
N GLU A 178 8.51 -13.13 -61.33
CA GLU A 178 8.58 -14.21 -60.33
C GLU A 178 9.50 -13.83 -59.16
N THR A 179 10.61 -13.14 -59.43
CA THR A 179 11.53 -12.67 -58.39
C THR A 179 10.91 -11.58 -57.53
N ALA A 180 10.20 -10.62 -58.12
CA ALA A 180 9.45 -9.60 -57.39
C ALA A 180 8.32 -10.21 -56.53
N GLY A 181 7.60 -11.21 -57.05
CA GLY A 181 6.58 -11.95 -56.29
C GLY A 181 7.16 -12.69 -55.09
N ARG A 182 8.27 -13.42 -55.29
CA ARG A 182 8.98 -14.11 -54.18
C ARG A 182 9.54 -13.13 -53.15
N ALA A 183 10.07 -11.98 -53.58
CA ALA A 183 10.55 -10.94 -52.67
C ALA A 183 9.40 -10.35 -51.82
N ALA A 184 8.23 -10.14 -52.41
CA ALA A 184 7.04 -9.68 -51.70
C ALA A 184 6.57 -10.72 -50.67
N GLU A 185 6.51 -12.00 -51.05
CA GLU A 185 6.16 -13.08 -50.12
C GLU A 185 7.15 -13.20 -48.95
N GLN A 186 8.45 -13.09 -49.22
CA GLN A 186 9.49 -13.12 -48.18
C GLN A 186 9.40 -11.94 -47.22
N LEU A 187 9.14 -10.74 -47.73
CA LEU A 187 8.96 -9.54 -46.91
C LEU A 187 7.69 -9.63 -46.05
N MET A 188 6.58 -10.12 -46.62
CA MET A 188 5.34 -10.37 -45.90
C MET A 188 5.50 -11.44 -44.82
N ALA A 189 6.30 -12.48 -45.08
CA ALA A 189 6.64 -13.48 -44.07
C ALA A 189 7.51 -12.89 -42.95
N ALA A 190 8.50 -12.04 -43.28
CA ALA A 190 9.35 -11.39 -42.29
C ALA A 190 8.56 -10.39 -41.40
N VAL A 191 7.67 -9.59 -41.99
CA VAL A 191 6.76 -8.71 -41.26
C VAL A 191 5.76 -9.52 -40.42
N GLY A 192 5.30 -10.67 -40.93
CA GLY A 192 4.44 -11.60 -40.19
C GLY A 192 5.08 -12.16 -38.92
N VAL A 193 6.40 -12.40 -38.91
CA VAL A 193 7.14 -12.82 -37.71
C VAL A 193 7.25 -11.70 -36.69
N LEU A 194 7.57 -10.48 -37.12
CA LEU A 194 7.56 -9.28 -36.25
C LEU A 194 6.19 -9.03 -35.63
N ARG A 195 5.11 -9.36 -36.36
CA ARG A 195 3.73 -9.26 -35.91
C ARG A 195 3.34 -10.40 -34.97
N ALA A 196 3.84 -11.62 -35.14
CA ALA A 196 3.57 -12.75 -34.25
C ALA A 196 4.12 -12.54 -32.83
N ASP A 197 5.24 -11.83 -32.68
CA ASP A 197 5.80 -11.43 -31.38
C ASP A 197 5.08 -10.20 -30.76
N THR A 198 4.33 -9.43 -31.56
CA THR A 198 3.76 -8.13 -31.18
C THR A 198 2.22 -8.19 -31.03
N GLU A 199 1.55 -9.15 -31.66
CA GLU A 199 0.11 -9.29 -31.68
C GLU A 199 -0.33 -10.67 -31.14
N SER A 200 -0.85 -10.67 -29.91
CA SER A 200 -2.16 -11.30 -29.72
C SER A 200 -3.15 -10.49 -30.57
N ALA A 201 -3.24 -10.81 -31.87
CA ALA A 201 -3.98 -10.03 -32.85
C ALA A 201 -5.42 -9.76 -32.38
N PRO A 202 -5.98 -8.57 -32.70
CA PRO A 202 -7.30 -8.18 -32.24
C PRO A 202 -8.29 -9.28 -32.61
N LEU A 203 -9.00 -9.73 -31.58
CA LEU A 203 -10.11 -10.67 -31.64
C LEU A 203 -10.91 -10.39 -32.91
N ALA A 204 -11.03 -11.39 -33.80
CA ALA A 204 -11.89 -11.30 -34.98
C ALA A 204 -13.20 -10.62 -34.59
N ALA A 205 -13.63 -9.67 -35.42
CA ALA A 205 -14.84 -8.88 -35.23
C ALA A 205 -15.94 -9.78 -34.66
N ALA A 206 -16.47 -9.40 -33.50
CA ALA A 206 -17.52 -10.15 -32.85
C ALA A 206 -18.71 -10.25 -33.81
N GLY A 207 -18.97 -11.43 -34.38
CA GLY A 207 -20.16 -11.63 -35.20
C GLY A 207 -20.14 -12.80 -36.19
N ASP A 208 -19.01 -13.10 -36.85
CA ASP A 208 -19.06 -14.06 -37.96
C ASP A 208 -19.11 -15.52 -37.46
N SER A 209 -20.23 -16.19 -37.73
CA SER A 209 -20.45 -17.59 -37.36
C SER A 209 -19.78 -18.57 -38.34
N ILE A 210 -19.50 -19.80 -37.91
CA ILE A 210 -19.00 -20.88 -38.79
C ILE A 210 -19.95 -21.11 -39.98
N SER A 211 -21.24 -20.95 -39.76
CA SER A 211 -22.27 -21.07 -40.80
C SER A 211 -22.13 -19.98 -41.87
N GLU A 212 -21.85 -18.75 -41.48
CA GLU A 212 -21.60 -17.64 -42.42
C GLU A 212 -20.29 -17.79 -43.17
N LEU A 213 -19.24 -18.24 -42.50
CA LEU A 213 -17.96 -18.54 -43.15
C LEU A 213 -18.10 -19.59 -44.25
N VAL A 214 -18.85 -20.67 -44.00
CA VAL A 214 -19.15 -21.70 -45.01
C VAL A 214 -20.01 -21.12 -46.13
N ARG A 215 -21.04 -20.32 -45.80
CA ARG A 215 -21.89 -19.65 -46.80
C ARG A 215 -21.06 -18.75 -47.74
N ASN A 216 -20.20 -17.90 -47.17
CA ASN A 216 -19.32 -17.00 -47.93
C ASN A 216 -18.33 -17.80 -48.80
N SER A 217 -17.86 -18.95 -48.31
CA SER A 217 -16.99 -19.84 -49.10
C SER A 217 -17.72 -20.47 -50.29
N ARG A 218 -19.02 -20.81 -50.15
CA ARG A 218 -19.87 -21.26 -51.27
C ARG A 218 -20.11 -20.16 -52.29
N GLU A 219 -20.41 -18.95 -51.82
CA GLU A 219 -20.59 -17.77 -52.68
C GLU A 219 -19.31 -17.45 -53.46
N ALA A 220 -18.14 -17.73 -52.88
CA ALA A 220 -16.83 -17.62 -53.54
C ALA A 220 -16.49 -18.80 -54.49
N GLY A 221 -17.40 -19.76 -54.68
CA GLY A 221 -17.26 -20.85 -55.65
C GLY A 221 -16.68 -22.16 -55.11
N LEU A 222 -16.55 -22.33 -53.78
CA LEU A 222 -16.11 -23.58 -53.16
C LEU A 222 -17.32 -24.48 -52.82
N ASP A 223 -17.37 -25.71 -53.36
CA ASP A 223 -18.44 -26.67 -53.08
C ASP A 223 -18.28 -27.33 -51.69
N VAL A 224 -18.60 -26.59 -50.63
CA VAL A 224 -18.41 -27.03 -49.24
C VAL A 224 -19.71 -27.56 -48.61
N SER A 225 -19.68 -28.72 -47.95
CA SER A 225 -20.79 -29.19 -47.10
C SER A 225 -20.53 -28.89 -45.62
N LEU A 226 -21.59 -28.56 -44.86
CA LEU A 226 -21.53 -28.31 -43.42
C LEU A 226 -22.62 -29.13 -42.73
N GLU A 227 -22.21 -29.91 -41.74
CA GLU A 227 -23.07 -30.79 -40.95
C GLU A 227 -22.81 -30.58 -39.45
N TRP A 228 -23.89 -30.53 -38.69
CA TRP A 228 -23.88 -30.42 -37.23
C TRP A 228 -24.53 -31.69 -36.66
N ASP A 229 -23.75 -32.51 -35.97
CA ASP A 229 -24.15 -33.79 -35.39
C ASP A 229 -24.12 -33.66 -33.86
N ASP A 230 -25.26 -33.35 -33.24
CA ASP A 230 -25.39 -33.09 -31.79
C ASP A 230 -24.46 -32.01 -31.21
N ALA A 231 -23.83 -31.16 -32.04
CA ALA A 231 -23.04 -30.02 -31.60
C ALA A 231 -23.93 -28.80 -31.28
N PRO A 232 -23.70 -28.10 -30.14
CA PRO A 232 -24.39 -26.86 -29.84
C PRO A 232 -24.02 -25.77 -30.85
N ARG A 233 -25.03 -25.04 -31.32
CA ARG A 233 -24.86 -23.92 -32.27
C ARG A 233 -24.33 -22.64 -31.61
N GLU A 234 -24.49 -22.55 -30.29
CA GLU A 234 -23.93 -21.48 -29.47
C GLU A 234 -22.84 -22.09 -28.59
N LEU A 235 -21.60 -21.65 -28.83
CA LEU A 235 -20.42 -22.11 -28.14
C LEU A 235 -19.87 -21.00 -27.24
N PRO A 236 -19.17 -21.34 -26.14
CA PRO A 236 -18.40 -20.36 -25.40
C PRO A 236 -17.46 -19.59 -26.34
N VAL A 237 -17.38 -18.26 -26.18
CA VAL A 237 -16.72 -17.34 -27.14
C VAL A 237 -15.31 -17.78 -27.54
N MET A 238 -14.53 -18.34 -26.62
CA MET A 238 -13.18 -18.83 -26.90
C MET A 238 -13.18 -20.10 -27.75
N ALA A 239 -14.12 -21.03 -27.50
CA ALA A 239 -14.26 -22.26 -28.26
C ALA A 239 -14.81 -21.99 -29.67
N ASP A 240 -15.80 -21.11 -29.78
CA ASP A 240 -16.37 -20.67 -31.06
C ASP A 240 -15.29 -20.09 -31.98
N ARG A 241 -14.48 -19.15 -31.47
CA ARG A 241 -13.38 -18.52 -32.21
C ARG A 241 -12.28 -19.50 -32.60
N ALA A 242 -11.96 -20.45 -31.73
CA ALA A 242 -10.96 -21.48 -32.02
C ALA A 242 -11.41 -22.39 -33.17
N LEU A 243 -12.66 -22.86 -33.14
CA LEU A 243 -13.25 -23.69 -34.19
C LEU A 243 -13.45 -22.91 -35.50
N TYR A 244 -13.92 -21.66 -35.43
CA TYR A 244 -14.02 -20.76 -36.58
C TYR A 244 -12.69 -20.65 -37.33
N ARG A 245 -11.60 -20.45 -36.59
CA ARG A 245 -10.27 -20.31 -37.21
C ARG A 245 -9.78 -21.61 -37.84
N VAL A 246 -10.06 -22.76 -37.22
CA VAL A 246 -9.74 -24.08 -37.80
C VAL A 246 -10.49 -24.28 -39.12
N VAL A 247 -11.78 -23.95 -39.17
CA VAL A 247 -12.59 -24.05 -40.40
C VAL A 247 -12.07 -23.07 -41.46
N GLN A 248 -11.81 -21.81 -41.09
CA GLN A 248 -11.35 -20.76 -42.01
C GLN A 248 -10.04 -21.15 -42.70
N GLU A 249 -9.05 -21.55 -41.91
CA GLU A 249 -7.75 -21.95 -42.43
C GLU A 249 -7.85 -23.25 -43.25
N SER A 250 -8.70 -24.19 -42.85
CA SER A 250 -8.91 -25.44 -43.59
C SER A 250 -9.59 -25.21 -44.96
N LEU A 251 -10.58 -24.32 -45.04
CA LEU A 251 -11.23 -23.95 -46.30
C LEU A 251 -10.29 -23.13 -47.20
N THR A 252 -9.49 -22.24 -46.62
CA THR A 252 -8.44 -21.51 -47.34
C THR A 252 -7.43 -22.48 -47.94
N ASN A 253 -7.00 -23.49 -47.18
CA ASN A 253 -6.09 -24.52 -47.65
C ASN A 253 -6.73 -25.43 -48.72
N ALA A 254 -8.02 -25.74 -48.61
CA ALA A 254 -8.75 -26.48 -49.65
C ALA A 254 -8.78 -25.70 -50.96
N ALA A 255 -9.14 -24.41 -50.93
CA ALA A 255 -9.16 -23.55 -52.11
C ALA A 255 -7.77 -23.41 -52.77
N LYS A 256 -6.71 -23.32 -51.97
CA LYS A 256 -5.32 -23.20 -52.46
C LYS A 256 -4.75 -24.49 -53.02
N HIS A 257 -5.01 -25.63 -52.37
CA HIS A 257 -4.28 -26.88 -52.62
C HIS A 257 -5.10 -27.96 -53.32
N ALA A 258 -6.44 -27.84 -53.36
CA ALA A 258 -7.33 -28.74 -54.07
C ALA A 258 -8.47 -27.95 -54.75
N PRO A 259 -8.16 -27.05 -55.70
CA PRO A 259 -9.19 -26.31 -56.43
C PRO A 259 -10.15 -27.27 -57.13
N GLY A 260 -11.46 -27.05 -56.96
CA GLY A 260 -12.51 -27.91 -57.49
C GLY A 260 -12.86 -29.15 -56.64
N ALA A 261 -12.18 -29.36 -55.51
CA ALA A 261 -12.59 -30.37 -54.54
C ALA A 261 -13.79 -29.88 -53.70
N ALA A 262 -14.58 -30.83 -53.22
CA ALA A 262 -15.74 -30.56 -52.36
C ALA A 262 -15.42 -30.86 -50.88
N PRO A 263 -14.92 -29.89 -50.10
CA PRO A 263 -14.57 -30.11 -48.70
C PRO A 263 -15.82 -30.30 -47.84
N ARG A 264 -15.71 -31.15 -46.81
CA ARG A 264 -16.80 -31.46 -45.86
C ARG A 264 -16.41 -31.03 -44.46
N VAL A 265 -17.27 -30.24 -43.81
CA VAL A 265 -17.11 -29.77 -42.43
C VAL A 265 -18.16 -30.45 -41.55
N LEU A 266 -17.71 -31.21 -40.55
CA LEU A 266 -18.57 -31.89 -39.57
C LEU A 266 -18.22 -31.40 -38.17
N LEU A 267 -19.22 -30.96 -37.41
CA LEU A 267 -19.08 -30.60 -35.99
C LEU A 267 -19.94 -31.53 -35.14
N TRP A 268 -19.37 -32.06 -34.05
CA TRP A 268 -20.12 -32.89 -33.10
C TRP A 268 -19.65 -32.74 -31.66
N SER A 269 -20.56 -32.99 -30.72
CA SER A 269 -20.26 -33.00 -29.29
C SER A 269 -19.58 -34.30 -28.86
N THR A 270 -18.64 -34.20 -27.93
CA THR A 270 -18.06 -35.33 -27.20
C THR A 270 -18.06 -35.02 -25.69
N PRO A 271 -17.87 -36.02 -24.82
CA PRO A 271 -17.72 -35.78 -23.38
C PRO A 271 -16.56 -34.85 -23.02
N GLU A 272 -15.59 -34.67 -23.92
CA GLU A 272 -14.38 -33.87 -23.73
C GLU A 272 -14.52 -32.44 -24.25
N GLY A 273 -15.52 -32.16 -25.08
CA GLY A 273 -15.64 -30.88 -25.79
C GLY A 273 -16.43 -30.95 -27.09
N VAL A 274 -16.25 -29.97 -27.96
CA VAL A 274 -16.77 -29.99 -29.33
C VAL A 274 -15.63 -30.32 -30.29
N ARG A 275 -15.92 -31.23 -31.23
CA ARG A 275 -14.96 -31.69 -32.23
C ARG A 275 -15.39 -31.21 -33.61
N VAL A 276 -14.44 -30.65 -34.36
CA VAL A 276 -14.61 -30.32 -35.78
C VAL A 276 -13.72 -31.23 -36.61
N ARG A 277 -14.26 -31.74 -37.73
CA ARG A 277 -13.51 -32.45 -38.76
C ARG A 277 -13.76 -31.77 -40.10
N VAL A 278 -12.68 -31.34 -40.74
CA VAL A 278 -12.68 -30.85 -42.11
C VAL A 278 -11.96 -31.86 -42.99
N THR A 279 -12.70 -32.44 -43.94
CA THR A 279 -12.20 -33.44 -44.88
C THR A 279 -12.16 -32.83 -46.27
N ASN A 280 -10.98 -32.75 -46.86
CA ASN A 280 -10.78 -32.21 -48.21
C ASN A 280 -10.29 -33.31 -49.16
N PRO A 281 -11.06 -33.68 -50.21
CA PRO A 281 -10.60 -34.62 -51.23
C PRO A 281 -9.37 -34.10 -51.96
N VAL A 282 -8.35 -34.94 -52.14
CA VAL A 282 -7.12 -34.60 -52.87
C VAL A 282 -7.09 -35.34 -54.20
N PRO A 283 -6.89 -34.66 -55.36
CA PRO A 283 -6.82 -35.32 -56.67
C PRO A 283 -5.74 -36.41 -56.73
N GLY A 284 -6.06 -37.54 -57.36
CA GLY A 284 -5.18 -38.71 -57.46
C GLY A 284 -4.05 -38.56 -58.48
N GLN A 285 -2.81 -38.49 -57.97
CA GLN A 285 -1.47 -38.71 -58.57
C GLN A 285 -1.00 -37.77 -59.71
N GLY A 286 0.21 -37.20 -59.53
CA GLY A 286 0.98 -36.67 -60.67
C GLY A 286 2.06 -35.59 -60.49
N ARG A 287 2.61 -35.33 -59.30
CA ARG A 287 3.94 -34.72 -59.02
C ARG A 287 4.02 -34.51 -57.51
N GLY A 288 5.17 -34.82 -56.89
CA GLY A 288 5.40 -34.50 -55.47
C GLY A 288 5.10 -33.01 -55.22
N PRO A 289 4.67 -32.63 -54.01
CA PRO A 289 4.33 -31.23 -53.74
C PRO A 289 5.53 -30.37 -54.11
N ARG A 290 5.36 -29.48 -55.09
CA ARG A 290 6.26 -28.35 -55.27
C ARG A 290 6.24 -27.65 -53.91
N GLN A 291 7.35 -27.67 -53.18
CA GLN A 291 7.43 -27.06 -51.87
C GLN A 291 7.08 -25.58 -52.03
N VAL A 292 5.84 -25.22 -51.72
CA VAL A 292 5.42 -23.83 -51.62
C VAL A 292 6.06 -23.31 -50.33
N PRO A 293 6.90 -22.25 -50.38
CA PRO A 293 7.45 -21.64 -49.18
C PRO A 293 6.31 -21.24 -48.24
N GLY A 294 6.34 -21.70 -46.98
CA GLY A 294 5.31 -21.41 -45.98
C GLY A 294 4.30 -22.53 -45.69
N ALA A 295 4.40 -23.70 -46.34
CA ALA A 295 3.47 -24.84 -46.22
C ALA A 295 3.35 -25.54 -44.84
N GLY A 296 3.72 -24.87 -43.74
CA GLY A 296 3.64 -25.42 -42.38
C GLY A 296 3.36 -24.42 -41.26
N SER A 297 3.42 -23.10 -41.52
CA SER A 297 3.23 -22.08 -40.47
C SER A 297 1.78 -21.97 -40.02
N GLY A 298 0.81 -22.09 -40.94
CA GLY A 298 -0.62 -22.03 -40.63
C GLY A 298 -1.09 -23.17 -39.72
N LEU A 299 -0.67 -24.40 -40.02
CA LEU A 299 -1.01 -25.58 -39.21
C LEU A 299 -0.29 -25.58 -37.85
N LEU A 300 0.95 -25.09 -37.78
CA LEU A 300 1.67 -24.95 -36.50
C LEU A 300 0.98 -23.91 -35.60
N GLY A 301 0.60 -22.75 -36.16
CA GLY A 301 -0.13 -21.71 -35.44
C GLY A 301 -1.52 -22.15 -34.98
N LEU A 302 -2.23 -22.97 -35.78
CA LEU A 302 -3.49 -23.58 -35.37
C LEU A 302 -3.32 -24.58 -34.21
N ARG A 303 -2.29 -25.44 -34.27
CA ARG A 303 -2.01 -26.41 -33.19
C ARG A 303 -1.74 -25.70 -31.87
N GLU A 304 -0.91 -24.66 -31.89
CA GLU A 304 -0.59 -23.92 -30.67
C GLU A 304 -1.83 -23.21 -30.11
N ARG A 305 -2.65 -22.61 -30.97
CA ARG A 305 -3.89 -21.93 -30.55
C ARG A 305 -4.91 -22.90 -29.95
N ILE A 306 -5.08 -24.07 -30.55
CA ILE A 306 -5.98 -25.11 -30.01
C ILE A 306 -5.45 -25.66 -28.69
N ARG A 307 -4.13 -25.85 -28.57
CA ARG A 307 -3.47 -26.24 -27.31
C ARG A 307 -3.70 -25.21 -26.20
N LEU A 308 -3.59 -23.91 -26.50
CA LEU A 308 -3.86 -22.82 -25.55
C LEU A 308 -5.33 -22.77 -25.11
N ALA A 309 -6.26 -23.24 -25.96
CA ALA A 309 -7.67 -23.41 -25.61
C ALA A 309 -7.95 -24.73 -24.86
N GLY A 310 -6.91 -25.49 -24.46
CA GLY A 310 -7.04 -26.78 -23.78
C GLY A 310 -7.42 -27.94 -24.71
N GLY A 311 -7.40 -27.72 -26.02
CA GLY A 311 -7.78 -28.68 -27.04
C GLY A 311 -6.63 -29.44 -27.69
N ASP A 312 -6.96 -30.29 -28.65
CA ASP A 312 -6.00 -31.03 -29.48
C ASP A 312 -6.33 -30.87 -30.98
N LEU A 313 -5.31 -30.79 -31.83
CA LEU A 313 -5.47 -30.69 -33.28
C LEU A 313 -4.56 -31.67 -34.02
N LYS A 314 -5.18 -32.49 -34.86
CA LYS A 314 -4.52 -33.44 -35.77
C LYS A 314 -4.82 -33.06 -37.21
N ALA A 315 -3.78 -33.00 -38.03
CA ALA A 315 -3.90 -32.75 -39.45
C ALA A 315 -3.01 -33.73 -40.20
N GLY A 316 -3.56 -34.40 -41.21
CA GLY A 316 -2.82 -35.38 -41.99
C GLY A 316 -3.64 -35.98 -43.13
N ARG A 317 -2.97 -36.76 -43.97
CA ARG A 317 -3.60 -37.46 -45.09
C ARG A 317 -4.25 -38.75 -44.61
N SER A 318 -5.51 -38.96 -44.97
CA SER A 318 -6.27 -40.19 -44.72
C SER A 318 -6.82 -40.70 -46.06
N GLY A 319 -6.18 -41.75 -46.59
CA GLY A 319 -6.51 -42.29 -47.92
C GLY A 319 -6.31 -41.26 -49.04
N ARG A 320 -7.42 -40.87 -49.69
CA ARG A 320 -7.47 -39.87 -50.77
C ARG A 320 -7.78 -38.46 -50.26
N ASP A 321 -8.00 -38.29 -48.97
CA ASP A 321 -8.42 -37.03 -48.38
C ASP A 321 -7.33 -36.44 -47.47
N TRP A 322 -7.31 -35.12 -47.36
CA TRP A 322 -6.62 -34.41 -46.28
C TRP A 322 -7.63 -34.12 -45.17
N VAL A 323 -7.32 -34.53 -43.95
CA VAL A 323 -8.23 -34.43 -42.81
C VAL A 323 -7.61 -33.57 -41.72
N VAL A 324 -8.33 -32.54 -41.30
CA VAL A 324 -8.02 -31.73 -40.12
C VAL A 324 -9.10 -32.01 -39.07
N THR A 325 -8.70 -32.47 -37.89
CA THR A 325 -9.59 -32.72 -36.76
C THR A 325 -9.11 -31.90 -35.57
N ALA A 326 -9.99 -31.11 -34.96
CA ALA A 326 -9.70 -30.38 -33.74
C ALA A 326 -10.76 -30.65 -32.68
N LEU A 327 -10.34 -30.83 -31.43
CA LEU A 327 -11.18 -30.95 -30.24
C LEU A 327 -10.97 -29.71 -29.38
N VAL A 328 -12.04 -29.03 -28.97
CA VAL A 328 -11.97 -27.88 -28.08
C VAL A 328 -12.89 -28.11 -26.88
N PRO A 329 -12.38 -28.08 -25.64
CA PRO A 329 -13.21 -28.22 -24.44
C PRO A 329 -14.25 -27.10 -24.35
N VAL A 330 -15.49 -27.45 -24.00
CA VAL A 330 -16.60 -26.51 -23.80
C VAL A 330 -17.10 -26.47 -22.35
N ALA A 331 -16.33 -27.00 -21.41
CA ALA A 331 -16.69 -26.97 -20.00
C ALA A 331 -16.83 -25.52 -19.52
N GLU A 332 -18.02 -25.13 -19.07
CA GLU A 332 -18.15 -24.02 -18.14
C GLU A 332 -17.31 -24.36 -16.88
N PRO A 333 -16.60 -23.39 -16.28
CA PRO A 333 -15.99 -23.61 -15.00
C PRO A 333 -17.11 -23.87 -13.99
N THR A 334 -17.36 -25.14 -13.65
CA THR A 334 -18.09 -25.48 -12.43
C THR A 334 -17.25 -24.96 -11.27
N LEU A 335 -17.61 -23.77 -10.78
CA LEU A 335 -17.13 -23.27 -9.50
C LEU A 335 -17.40 -24.37 -8.45
N PRO A 336 -16.38 -24.81 -7.70
CA PRO A 336 -16.62 -25.73 -6.60
C PRO A 336 -17.58 -25.06 -5.59
N PRO A 337 -18.53 -25.82 -5.00
CA PRO A 337 -19.41 -25.26 -3.99
C PRO A 337 -18.55 -24.72 -2.84
N SER A 338 -18.65 -23.42 -2.58
CA SER A 338 -17.98 -22.77 -1.47
C SER A 338 -18.42 -23.44 -0.16
N PRO A 339 -17.49 -24.01 0.64
CA PRO A 339 -17.87 -24.58 1.92
C PRO A 339 -18.12 -23.45 2.92
N GLY A 340 -19.37 -23.35 3.38
CA GLY A 340 -19.73 -22.69 4.63
C GLY A 340 -19.71 -21.16 4.61
N GLY A 341 -20.72 -20.54 4.00
CA GLY A 341 -21.12 -19.16 4.31
C GLY A 341 -22.35 -19.17 5.21
N GLU A 342 -22.17 -18.93 6.51
CA GLU A 342 -23.26 -18.59 7.42
C GLU A 342 -24.07 -17.39 6.89
N PRO A 343 -25.40 -17.35 7.11
CA PRO A 343 -26.25 -16.28 6.60
C PRO A 343 -26.01 -14.99 7.38
N SER A 344 -25.20 -14.08 6.82
CA SER A 344 -25.10 -12.72 7.34
C SER A 344 -26.37 -11.94 6.98
N ARG A 345 -27.31 -11.92 7.93
CA ARG A 345 -28.37 -10.92 8.02
C ARG A 345 -27.72 -9.55 8.22
N THR A 346 -27.65 -8.72 7.20
CA THR A 346 -27.78 -7.27 7.38
C THR A 346 -28.40 -6.67 6.12
N ALA A 347 -29.71 -6.49 6.19
CA ALA A 347 -30.41 -5.54 5.35
C ALA A 347 -29.84 -4.14 5.62
N SER A 348 -29.41 -3.43 4.58
CA SER A 348 -29.40 -1.98 4.64
C SER A 348 -29.90 -1.41 3.32
N ARG A 349 -31.02 -0.69 3.46
CA ARG A 349 -31.76 0.06 2.47
C ARG A 349 -30.84 0.98 1.67
N VAL A 350 -30.80 0.80 0.35
CA VAL A 350 -30.58 1.93 -0.56
C VAL A 350 -31.93 2.29 -1.15
N ARG A 351 -32.47 3.41 -0.67
CA ARG A 351 -33.70 4.02 -1.15
C ARG A 351 -33.43 4.68 -2.49
N ALA A 352 -34.34 4.43 -3.42
CA ALA A 352 -34.41 5.05 -4.73
C ALA A 352 -34.59 6.58 -4.68
N ALA A 353 -33.91 7.25 -5.62
CA ALA A 353 -34.37 8.43 -6.34
C ALA A 353 -33.66 8.35 -7.72
N GLY A 354 -34.28 8.38 -8.90
CA GLY A 354 -35.63 8.75 -9.28
C GLY A 354 -35.60 9.85 -10.35
N GLY A 355 -35.43 9.47 -11.62
CA GLY A 355 -35.74 10.26 -12.83
C GLY A 355 -34.66 11.22 -13.34
N LYS A 356 -34.43 11.45 -14.64
CA LYS A 356 -35.03 11.00 -15.92
C LYS A 356 -34.02 11.33 -17.07
N PRO A 357 -34.23 10.87 -18.32
CA PRO A 357 -33.21 10.80 -19.37
C PRO A 357 -33.31 11.88 -20.48
N ALA A 358 -32.31 11.81 -21.37
CA ALA A 358 -32.27 12.18 -22.80
C ALA A 358 -31.99 13.64 -23.19
N SER A 359 -30.86 13.84 -23.89
CA SER A 359 -30.87 14.44 -25.23
C SER A 359 -29.61 14.08 -26.01
N GLU A 360 -29.86 13.45 -27.16
CA GLU A 360 -28.99 13.18 -28.29
C GLU A 360 -28.77 14.48 -29.09
N GLY A 361 -27.57 14.68 -29.64
CA GLY A 361 -27.21 15.90 -30.37
C GLY A 361 -25.80 15.90 -30.96
N ASP A 362 -25.68 15.21 -32.10
CA ASP A 362 -24.85 15.39 -33.29
C ASP A 362 -23.41 15.97 -33.23
N ASP A 363 -22.57 15.32 -34.03
CA ASP A 363 -21.15 15.51 -34.27
C ASP A 363 -20.80 16.84 -34.98
N ARG A 364 -19.61 17.37 -34.66
CA ARG A 364 -18.51 17.74 -35.61
C ARG A 364 -17.71 18.96 -35.13
N PHE A 365 -16.47 18.71 -34.68
CA PHE A 365 -15.20 19.35 -35.13
C PHE A 365 -14.09 19.03 -34.12
N GLY A 366 -12.95 18.56 -34.64
CA GLY A 366 -11.83 18.05 -33.85
C GLY A 366 -10.96 19.11 -33.18
N GLY A 367 -10.00 18.62 -32.39
CA GLY A 367 -8.79 19.38 -32.05
C GLY A 367 -8.23 19.17 -30.64
N HIS A 368 -7.75 17.96 -30.33
CA HIS A 368 -6.42 17.64 -29.77
C HIS A 368 -5.68 18.63 -28.82
N GLY A 369 -6.37 19.43 -28.00
CA GLY A 369 -5.74 20.36 -27.04
C GLY A 369 -6.19 20.20 -25.59
N ALA A 370 -7.34 19.56 -25.34
CA ALA A 370 -7.96 19.55 -24.02
C ALA A 370 -7.42 18.46 -23.06
N SER A 371 -6.80 17.37 -23.57
CA SER A 371 -6.29 16.31 -22.69
C SER A 371 -4.91 16.64 -22.09
N ALA A 372 -4.05 17.34 -22.82
CA ALA A 372 -2.72 17.73 -22.33
C ALA A 372 -2.80 18.78 -21.21
N LEU A 373 -3.79 19.68 -21.26
CA LEU A 373 -4.03 20.66 -20.19
C LEU A 373 -4.66 20.01 -18.96
N HIS A 374 -5.50 18.98 -19.15
CA HIS A 374 -6.10 18.22 -18.06
C HIS A 374 -5.05 17.40 -17.30
N ASP A 375 -4.10 16.76 -18.00
CA ASP A 375 -3.02 15.99 -17.35
C ASP A 375 -2.06 16.90 -16.55
N VAL A 376 -1.71 18.08 -17.07
CA VAL A 376 -0.84 19.05 -16.36
C VAL A 376 -1.56 19.70 -15.16
N LEU A 377 -2.88 19.89 -15.22
CA LEU A 377 -3.68 20.44 -14.10
C LEU A 377 -3.95 19.41 -12.99
N TRP A 378 -3.91 18.11 -13.28
CA TRP A 378 -4.08 17.06 -12.27
C TRP A 378 -2.79 16.72 -11.51
N GLU A 379 -1.63 16.87 -12.15
CA GLU A 379 -0.32 16.58 -11.55
C GLU A 379 0.05 17.57 -10.43
N GLY A 380 -0.43 18.82 -10.52
CA GLY A 380 -0.27 19.83 -9.46
C GLY A 380 -1.20 19.66 -8.25
N ARG A 381 -2.29 18.87 -8.38
CA ARG A 381 -3.33 18.76 -7.36
C ARG A 381 -3.04 17.65 -6.33
N GLU A 382 -2.30 16.61 -6.70
CA GLU A 382 -1.90 15.55 -5.75
C GLU A 382 -0.84 16.01 -4.74
N VAL A 383 0.07 16.93 -5.12
CA VAL A 383 1.11 17.44 -4.21
C VAL A 383 0.53 18.35 -3.10
N HIS A 384 -0.55 19.09 -3.38
CA HIS A 384 -1.18 19.98 -2.41
C HIS A 384 -2.00 19.26 -1.32
N ILE A 385 -2.52 18.06 -1.62
CA ILE A 385 -3.29 17.28 -0.64
C ILE A 385 -2.35 16.68 0.42
N HIS A 386 -1.13 16.27 0.03
CA HIS A 386 -0.15 15.71 0.97
C HIS A 386 0.40 16.72 1.97
N GLN A 387 0.60 17.98 1.58
CA GLN A 387 1.08 19.03 2.50
C GLN A 387 0.03 19.45 3.54
N GLN A 388 -1.26 19.47 3.17
CA GLN A 388 -2.34 19.82 4.10
C GLN A 388 -2.57 18.77 5.19
N VAL A 389 -2.42 17.48 4.86
CA VAL A 389 -2.50 16.40 5.86
C VAL A 389 -1.32 16.46 6.83
N HIS A 390 -0.10 16.66 6.33
CA HIS A 390 1.09 16.82 7.17
C HIS A 390 1.02 18.04 8.09
N ARG A 391 0.54 19.20 7.60
CA ARG A 391 0.38 20.37 8.47
C ARG A 391 -0.66 20.13 9.56
N ARG A 392 -1.79 19.47 9.26
CA ARG A 392 -2.82 19.19 10.27
C ARG A 392 -2.37 18.16 11.31
N THR A 393 -1.62 17.13 10.92
CA THR A 393 -1.07 16.14 11.87
C THR A 393 0.06 16.73 12.71
N LEU A 394 0.95 17.53 12.12
CA LEU A 394 2.01 18.23 12.86
C LEU A 394 1.44 19.28 13.82
N TRP A 395 0.40 20.02 13.42
CA TRP A 395 -0.28 20.95 14.32
C TRP A 395 -0.97 20.20 15.45
N ALA A 396 -1.69 19.11 15.16
CA ALA A 396 -2.32 18.29 16.19
C ALA A 396 -1.28 17.75 17.21
N ILE A 397 -0.16 17.19 16.74
CA ILE A 397 0.95 16.73 17.58
C ILE A 397 1.56 17.89 18.39
N GLY A 398 1.75 19.06 17.76
CA GLY A 398 2.25 20.27 18.41
C GLY A 398 1.35 20.75 19.54
N THR A 399 0.03 20.82 19.33
CA THR A 399 -0.93 21.15 20.42
C THR A 399 -0.91 20.11 21.54
N ILE A 400 -0.79 18.82 21.21
CA ILE A 400 -0.74 17.74 22.21
C ILE A 400 0.58 17.79 23.01
N LEU A 401 1.67 18.29 22.43
CA LEU A 401 2.96 18.53 23.12
C LEU A 401 2.96 19.78 23.99
N MET A 402 2.32 20.86 23.51
CA MET A 402 2.33 22.15 24.20
C MET A 402 1.58 22.11 25.53
N ILE A 403 0.46 21.39 25.60
CA ILE A 403 -0.35 21.28 26.81
C ILE A 403 0.42 20.67 28.00
N PRO A 404 1.06 19.48 27.91
CA PRO A 404 1.81 18.89 29.03
C PRO A 404 3.06 19.68 29.38
N ILE A 405 3.73 20.30 28.39
CA ILE A 405 4.88 21.17 28.65
C ILE A 405 4.44 22.40 29.44
N LEU A 406 3.35 23.06 29.03
CA LEU A 406 2.83 24.23 29.72
C LEU A 406 2.30 23.87 31.11
N MET A 407 1.52 22.80 31.22
CA MET A 407 1.00 22.32 32.51
C MET A 407 2.13 21.95 33.45
N GLY A 408 3.21 21.40 32.90
CA GLY A 408 4.37 21.05 33.67
C GLY A 408 5.24 22.23 34.10
N LEU A 409 5.38 23.24 33.23
CA LEU A 409 5.99 24.52 33.60
C LEU A 409 5.21 25.18 34.73
N VAL A 410 3.88 25.26 34.61
CA VAL A 410 3.00 25.79 35.65
C VAL A 410 3.13 25.01 36.95
N GLY A 411 3.13 23.67 36.89
CA GLY A 411 3.33 22.81 38.05
C GLY A 411 4.67 23.05 38.74
N TYR A 412 5.77 23.11 37.97
CA TYR A 412 7.10 23.39 38.49
C TYR A 412 7.20 24.79 39.12
N THR A 413 6.59 25.80 38.49
CA THR A 413 6.52 27.16 39.05
C THR A 413 5.72 27.21 40.36
N LEU A 414 4.59 26.51 40.44
CA LEU A 414 3.80 26.40 41.67
C LEU A 414 4.56 25.66 42.77
N LEU A 415 5.31 24.61 42.42
CA LEU A 415 6.16 23.90 43.35
C LEU A 415 7.27 24.81 43.89
N LEU A 416 8.01 25.50 43.02
CA LEU A 416 9.02 26.48 43.42
C LEU A 416 8.44 27.59 44.30
N LEU A 417 7.26 28.11 43.94
CA LEU A 417 6.59 29.13 44.74
C LEU A 417 6.20 28.58 46.12
N SER A 418 5.66 27.35 46.19
CA SER A 418 5.31 26.72 47.46
C SER A 418 6.54 26.46 48.35
N SER A 419 7.65 26.00 47.77
CA SER A 419 8.91 25.77 48.48
C SER A 419 9.52 27.08 48.95
N TYR A 420 9.42 28.14 48.15
CA TYR A 420 9.88 29.47 48.51
C TYR A 420 9.06 30.05 49.67
N GLN A 421 7.73 29.91 49.62
CA GLN A 421 6.85 30.34 50.71
C GLN A 421 7.15 29.57 52.00
N GLN A 422 7.28 28.23 51.92
CA GLN A 422 7.69 27.42 53.09
C GLN A 422 9.05 27.84 53.65
N ALA A 423 10.02 28.16 52.79
CA ALA A 423 11.31 28.65 53.24
C ALA A 423 11.17 30.02 53.92
N ALA A 424 10.41 30.95 53.33
CA ALA A 424 10.15 32.27 53.89
C ALA A 424 9.44 32.20 55.25
N ASP A 425 8.40 31.37 55.37
CA ASP A 425 7.63 31.20 56.61
C ASP A 425 8.44 30.58 57.75
N ALA A 426 9.52 29.86 57.45
CA ALA A 426 10.44 29.26 58.42
C ALA A 426 11.78 30.01 58.54
N THR A 427 11.92 31.19 57.93
CA THR A 427 13.15 31.99 58.00
C THR A 427 13.12 32.92 59.19
N LEU A 428 14.06 32.72 60.10
CA LEU A 428 14.41 33.67 61.15
C LEU A 428 15.72 34.34 60.71
N THR A 429 15.71 35.65 60.47
CA THR A 429 16.91 36.32 59.94
C THR A 429 18.03 36.33 60.98
N PRO A 430 19.31 36.42 60.57
CA PRO A 430 20.43 36.48 61.52
C PRO A 430 20.30 37.63 62.53
N GLU A 431 19.79 38.78 62.08
CA GLU A 431 19.55 39.96 62.92
C GLU A 431 18.49 39.72 63.99
N GLU A 432 17.39 39.03 63.66
CA GLU A 432 16.34 38.65 64.61
C GLU A 432 16.84 37.57 65.58
N PHE A 433 17.64 36.62 65.10
CA PHE A 433 18.24 35.58 65.93
C PHE A 433 19.22 36.17 66.96
N GLU A 434 20.06 37.13 66.58
CA GLU A 434 21.01 37.80 67.49
C GLU A 434 20.32 38.62 68.58
N GLN A 435 19.07 39.02 68.39
CA GLN A 435 18.27 39.76 69.38
C GLN A 435 17.70 38.86 70.49
N LEU A 436 17.65 37.54 70.27
CA LEU A 436 17.14 36.58 71.24
C LEU A 436 18.14 36.42 72.40
N ARG A 437 17.64 36.43 73.62
CA ARG A 437 18.45 36.25 74.84
C ARG A 437 17.90 35.10 75.67
N LEU A 438 18.81 34.27 76.18
CA LEU A 438 18.46 33.17 77.08
C LEU A 438 17.76 33.72 78.33
N GLY A 439 16.71 33.02 78.76
CA GLY A 439 15.88 33.41 79.91
C GLY A 439 14.70 34.33 79.58
N GLN A 440 14.53 34.76 78.33
CA GLN A 440 13.34 35.50 77.88
C GLN A 440 12.06 34.67 78.06
N ASP A 441 10.96 35.34 78.44
CA ASP A 441 9.64 34.73 78.53
C ASP A 441 9.22 34.14 77.17
N ARG A 442 8.67 32.92 77.21
CA ARG A 442 8.31 32.16 76.00
C ARG A 442 7.33 32.91 75.12
N GLY A 443 6.33 33.58 75.71
CA GLY A 443 5.34 34.34 74.94
C GLY A 443 5.96 35.54 74.22
N SER A 444 6.95 36.18 74.84
CA SER A 444 7.69 37.29 74.21
C SER A 444 8.54 36.85 73.01
N VAL A 445 9.13 35.65 73.09
CA VAL A 445 9.93 35.08 72.00
C VAL A 445 9.02 34.57 70.88
N GLU A 446 7.96 33.81 71.21
CA GLU A 446 7.00 33.29 70.23
C GLU A 446 6.28 34.40 69.44
N ALA A 447 6.17 35.62 69.97
CA ALA A 447 5.59 36.77 69.26
C ALA A 447 6.46 37.31 68.11
N VAL A 448 7.77 37.06 68.14
CA VAL A 448 8.73 37.53 67.13
C VAL A 448 9.12 36.39 66.17
N LEU A 449 8.77 35.15 66.51
CA LEU A 449 9.11 34.00 65.70
C LEU A 449 8.24 33.91 64.43
N PRO A 450 8.81 33.38 63.32
CA PRO A 450 8.07 33.09 62.10
C PRO A 450 6.91 32.12 62.37
N VAL A 451 5.86 32.22 61.54
CA VAL A 451 4.64 31.39 61.66
C VAL A 451 4.92 29.92 61.36
N GLY A 452 5.88 29.64 60.48
CA GLY A 452 6.29 28.30 60.09
C GLY A 452 7.56 27.83 60.79
N GLU A 453 7.69 26.51 60.91
CA GLU A 453 8.91 25.84 61.40
C GLU A 453 9.47 24.92 60.32
N LEU A 454 10.77 24.65 60.37
CA LEU A 454 11.40 23.67 59.49
C LEU A 454 10.80 22.28 59.76
N TYR A 455 10.16 21.67 58.76
CA TYR A 455 9.55 20.34 58.90
C TYR A 455 10.58 19.29 59.32
N ARG A 456 10.37 18.67 60.51
CA ARG A 456 11.27 17.69 61.14
C ARG A 456 11.65 16.51 60.22
N GLY A 457 10.76 16.09 59.30
CA GLY A 457 11.02 14.98 58.38
C GLY A 457 11.85 15.31 57.13
N THR A 458 12.25 16.57 56.90
CA THR A 458 13.21 16.92 55.82
C THR A 458 14.66 16.74 56.24
N LEU A 459 14.89 16.43 57.52
CA LEU A 459 16.18 16.14 58.08
C LEU A 459 16.51 14.67 57.79
N ALA A 460 17.73 14.40 57.32
CA ALA A 460 18.27 13.06 57.48
C ALA A 460 18.37 12.83 59.00
N GLU A 461 17.46 12.01 59.52
CA GLU A 461 17.28 11.70 60.95
C GLU A 461 18.60 11.28 61.64
N SER A 462 19.59 10.86 60.87
CA SER A 462 20.95 10.52 61.32
C SER A 462 21.89 11.69 61.61
N SER A 463 21.53 12.95 61.30
CA SER A 463 22.43 14.11 61.38
C SER A 463 22.04 15.16 62.44
N GLN A 464 20.93 14.92 63.15
CA GLN A 464 20.40 15.86 64.13
C GLN A 464 20.76 15.44 65.56
N PRO A 465 21.31 16.34 66.40
CA PRO A 465 21.45 16.05 67.82
C PRO A 465 20.07 15.89 68.47
N PRO A 466 19.85 14.87 69.32
CA PRO A 466 18.55 14.64 69.96
C PRO A 466 18.10 15.87 70.77
N ASP A 467 16.80 16.11 70.79
CA ASP A 467 16.21 17.17 71.61
C ASP A 467 16.48 16.84 73.11
N PRO A 468 16.91 17.82 73.93
CA PRO A 468 17.13 17.59 75.36
C PRO A 468 15.82 17.19 76.07
N GLU A 469 15.91 16.28 77.04
CA GLU A 469 14.73 15.80 77.78
C GLU A 469 13.99 16.95 78.49
N GLY A 470 12.67 16.99 78.31
CA GLY A 470 11.78 17.96 78.97
C GLY A 470 11.73 19.35 78.31
N LEU A 471 12.47 19.59 77.21
CA LEU A 471 12.43 20.83 76.45
C LEU A 471 11.68 20.65 75.13
N VAL A 472 10.98 21.71 74.68
CA VAL A 472 10.33 21.75 73.36
C VAL A 472 11.22 22.55 72.42
N CYS A 473 11.82 21.89 71.43
CA CYS A 473 12.71 22.51 70.46
C CYS A 473 12.00 22.78 69.13
N ARG A 474 12.19 23.99 68.60
CA ARG A 474 11.71 24.48 67.31
C ARG A 474 12.90 24.81 66.39
N TYR A 475 12.70 24.70 65.08
CA TYR A 475 13.76 24.77 64.08
C TYR A 475 13.45 25.80 63.00
N TYR A 476 14.45 26.63 62.66
CA TYR A 476 14.32 27.72 61.69
C TYR A 476 15.53 27.79 60.73
N ARG A 477 15.36 28.49 59.60
CA ARG A 477 16.43 28.78 58.62
C ARG A 477 16.94 30.20 58.80
N SER A 478 18.22 30.42 58.52
CA SER A 478 18.81 31.77 58.44
C SER A 478 18.51 32.52 57.13
N SER A 479 18.08 31.81 56.08
CA SER A 479 17.80 32.40 54.77
C SER A 479 16.60 31.75 54.08
N ARG A 480 15.83 32.61 53.39
CA ARG A 480 14.71 32.25 52.51
C ARG A 480 15.17 31.77 51.13
N GLU A 481 16.44 31.94 50.80
CA GLU A 481 16.98 31.49 49.52
C GLU A 481 16.99 29.95 49.46
N LEU A 482 16.50 29.41 48.33
CA LEU A 482 16.34 27.96 48.13
C LEU A 482 17.63 27.25 47.69
N THR A 483 18.52 27.98 47.01
CA THR A 483 19.70 27.43 46.32
C THR A 483 21.00 27.63 47.08
N THR A 484 20.98 28.48 48.10
CA THR A 484 22.16 28.89 48.86
C THR A 484 22.24 28.07 50.14
N ASP A 485 23.46 27.73 50.57
CA ASP A 485 23.64 27.07 51.85
C ASP A 485 23.21 28.01 52.98
N TYR A 486 22.59 27.46 54.02
CA TYR A 486 22.00 28.25 55.10
C TYR A 486 22.27 27.60 56.45
N ASP A 487 22.53 28.45 57.44
CA ASP A 487 22.59 28.04 58.83
C ASP A 487 21.19 27.71 59.34
N ARG A 488 21.11 26.72 60.23
CA ARG A 488 19.87 26.32 60.89
C ARG A 488 19.89 26.78 62.33
N TYR A 489 18.78 27.28 62.83
CA TYR A 489 18.64 27.70 64.21
C TYR A 489 17.77 26.71 64.98
N ARG A 490 18.25 26.29 66.15
CA ARG A 490 17.51 25.47 67.10
C ARG A 490 17.21 26.30 68.34
N LEU A 491 15.93 26.50 68.63
CA LEU A 491 15.45 27.21 69.82
C LEU A 491 14.71 26.22 70.73
N CYS A 492 15.18 26.03 71.96
CA CYS A 492 14.59 25.10 72.92
C CYS A 492 14.01 25.86 74.12
N PHE A 493 12.75 25.54 74.44
CA PHE A 493 11.97 26.20 75.49
C PHE A 493 11.67 25.23 76.63
N ASP A 494 11.69 25.75 77.86
CA ASP A 494 11.00 25.11 78.98
C ASP A 494 9.52 25.57 79.00
N SER A 495 8.80 25.34 80.10
CA SER A 495 7.39 25.75 80.20
C SER A 495 7.18 27.27 80.23
N VAL A 496 8.21 28.08 80.50
CA VAL A 496 8.09 29.52 80.76
C VAL A 496 9.04 30.37 79.93
N ARG A 497 10.21 29.86 79.53
CA ARG A 497 11.30 30.67 78.94
C ARG A 497 12.15 29.95 77.91
N LEU A 498 12.91 30.74 77.14
CA LEU A 498 13.94 30.26 76.21
C LEU A 498 15.16 29.78 76.98
N VAL A 499 15.53 28.49 76.82
CA VAL A 499 16.62 27.83 77.56
C VAL A 499 17.87 27.64 76.70
N SER A 500 17.72 27.38 75.41
CA SER A 500 18.83 27.27 74.47
C SER A 500 18.48 27.90 73.12
N ALA A 501 19.47 28.56 72.51
CA ALA A 501 19.42 29.09 71.16
C ALA A 501 20.76 28.79 70.48
N GLU A 502 20.76 27.86 69.53
CA GLU A 502 21.98 27.33 68.91
C GLU A 502 21.93 27.42 67.39
N VAL A 503 23.10 27.64 66.79
CA VAL A 503 23.29 27.55 65.34
C VAL A 503 23.80 26.15 65.00
N LEU A 504 22.99 25.39 64.31
CA LEU A 504 23.33 24.10 63.71
C LEU A 504 23.91 24.37 62.32
N THR A 505 25.23 24.53 62.24
CA THR A 505 25.91 24.75 60.96
C THR A 505 25.93 23.45 60.15
N TRP A 506 25.50 23.54 58.90
CA TRP A 506 25.74 22.48 57.93
C TRP A 506 27.13 22.72 57.31
N GLY A 507 28.05 21.75 57.45
CA GLY A 507 29.17 21.62 56.50
C GLY A 507 30.41 22.52 56.65
N ARG A 508 30.77 23.04 57.83
CA ARG A 508 32.18 23.41 58.08
C ARG A 508 32.81 22.43 59.08
N GLY A 509 33.36 21.32 58.58
CA GLY A 509 34.35 20.56 59.35
C GLY A 509 34.28 19.03 59.37
N ARG A 510 33.75 18.34 58.35
CA ARG A 510 34.09 16.92 58.13
C ARG A 510 34.39 16.65 56.66
N PRO A 511 35.64 16.32 56.29
CA PRO A 511 35.93 15.79 54.97
C PRO A 511 35.32 14.39 54.85
N TRP A 512 34.73 14.16 53.68
CA TRP A 512 34.09 12.98 53.08
C TRP A 512 34.30 11.63 53.75
#